data_AF-A0AAU5BM89-F1
#
_entry.id   AF-A0AAU5BM89-F1
#
_cell.length_a   1.000
_cell.length_b   1.000
_cell.length_c   1.000
_cell.angle_alpha   90.00
_cell.angle_beta   90.00
_cell.angle_gamma   90.00
#
_symmetry.space_group_name_H-M   'P 1'
#
loop_
_entity.id
_entity.type
_entity.pdbx_description
1 polymer ?
#
loop_
_entity_poly.entity_id
_entity_poly.type
_entity_poly.pdbx_seq_one_letter_code
_entity_poly.pdbx_strand_id
1 'polypeptide(L)'
;MTADLPPEVSAAPPSRPSTHTVLYDPDGLLEAGLPLDREPYESLITAVLAWTCPDTLAIRDYHQIALQLTGHARAVAAELRTRADRLPKSSGPKALADLVLREAEDQLSPLPEGTMSCVQARARTVRALYERLDRLDAAPTGQGIAPSGG
;
A
#
# COMPACT_ATOMS: atom_id res chain seq x y z
N MET A 1 -65.52 13.15 24.87
CA MET A 1 -64.33 13.54 25.64
C MET A 1 -63.14 12.84 25.01
N THR A 2 -62.36 13.61 24.28
CA THR A 2 -61.21 13.18 23.48
C THR A 2 -59.98 13.15 24.37
N ALA A 3 -59.19 12.07 24.33
CA ALA A 3 -57.79 12.03 24.78
C ALA A 3 -57.14 10.84 24.05
N ASP A 4 -56.45 11.07 22.95
CA ASP A 4 -55.03 11.46 22.84
C ASP A 4 -54.15 10.20 22.80
N LEU A 5 -53.80 9.79 21.58
CA LEU A 5 -52.83 8.73 21.28
C LEU A 5 -51.43 9.35 21.26
N PRO A 6 -50.40 8.70 21.84
CA PRO A 6 -49.04 9.22 21.79
C PRO A 6 -48.51 9.18 20.35
N PRO A 7 -47.64 10.12 19.95
CA PRO A 7 -47.02 10.10 18.63
C PRO A 7 -46.06 8.90 18.53
N GLU A 8 -46.19 8.11 17.46
CA GLU A 8 -45.18 7.12 17.10
C GLU A 8 -43.84 7.83 16.92
N VAL A 9 -42.90 7.51 17.81
CA VAL A 9 -41.48 7.80 17.59
C VAL A 9 -41.08 6.99 16.36
N SER A 10 -41.05 7.66 15.21
CA SER A 10 -40.45 7.17 13.98
C SER A 10 -38.98 6.91 14.25
N ALA A 11 -38.67 5.71 14.75
CA ALA A 11 -37.31 5.22 14.88
C ALA A 11 -36.69 5.24 13.48
N ALA A 12 -35.67 6.09 13.30
CA ALA A 12 -34.82 6.02 12.12
C ALA A 12 -34.32 4.57 11.98
N PRO A 13 -34.36 3.98 10.76
CA PRO A 13 -33.87 2.62 10.58
C PRO A 13 -32.41 2.55 11.05
N PRO A 14 -31.99 1.46 11.71
CA PRO A 14 -30.59 1.30 12.09
C PRO A 14 -29.74 1.41 10.83
N SER A 15 -28.74 2.29 10.86
CA SER A 15 -27.75 2.41 9.80
C SER A 15 -27.21 1.01 9.51
N ARG A 16 -27.56 0.47 8.34
CA ARG A 16 -27.04 -0.83 7.89
C ARG A 16 -25.52 -0.72 7.92
N PRO A 17 -24.79 -1.66 8.54
CA PRO A 17 -23.34 -1.64 8.48
C PRO A 17 -22.95 -1.70 7.00
N SER A 18 -22.26 -0.65 6.52
CA SER A 18 -21.72 -0.63 5.17
C SER A 18 -20.90 -1.90 4.98
N THR A 19 -21.41 -2.81 4.14
CA THR A 19 -20.78 -4.09 3.89
C THR A 19 -19.64 -3.85 2.91
N HIS A 20 -18.52 -3.32 3.41
CA HIS A 20 -17.33 -3.09 2.60
C HIS A 20 -16.60 -4.44 2.44
N THR A 21 -16.67 -5.01 1.23
CA THR A 21 -15.92 -6.22 0.91
C THR A 21 -14.53 -5.81 0.47
N VAL A 22 -13.56 -5.97 1.37
CA VAL A 22 -12.14 -5.87 1.01
C VAL A 22 -11.79 -7.11 0.19
N LEU A 23 -11.60 -6.92 -1.12
CA LEU A 23 -11.19 -7.99 -2.02
C LEU A 23 -9.69 -8.25 -1.82
N TYR A 24 -9.33 -9.50 -1.52
CA TYR A 24 -7.93 -9.91 -1.43
C TYR A 24 -7.36 -10.05 -2.85
N ASP A 25 -6.45 -9.15 -3.19
CA ASP A 25 -5.66 -9.20 -4.42
C ASP A 25 -4.20 -9.56 -4.08
N PRO A 26 -3.88 -10.86 -3.92
CA PRO A 26 -2.54 -11.29 -3.55
C PRO A 26 -1.51 -10.78 -4.54
N ASP A 27 -1.80 -10.78 -5.83
CA ASP A 27 -0.82 -10.54 -6.89
C ASP A 27 -0.79 -9.08 -7.34
N GLY A 28 -1.64 -8.23 -6.76
CA GLY A 28 -1.76 -6.82 -7.13
C GLY A 28 -2.29 -6.61 -8.56
N LEU A 29 -2.98 -7.61 -9.12
CA LEU A 29 -3.41 -7.61 -10.52
C LEU A 29 -4.62 -6.70 -10.77
N LEU A 30 -5.46 -6.47 -9.76
CA LEU A 30 -6.63 -5.60 -9.87
C LEU A 30 -6.24 -4.13 -9.99
N GLU A 31 -5.14 -3.75 -9.35
CA GLU A 31 -4.61 -2.39 -9.37
C GLU A 31 -3.48 -2.21 -10.40
N ALA A 32 -3.02 -3.30 -11.02
CA ALA A 32 -2.00 -3.26 -12.08
C ALA A 32 -2.50 -2.47 -13.29
N GLY A 33 -2.13 -1.18 -13.35
CA GLY A 33 -2.51 -0.24 -14.43
C GLY A 33 -3.38 0.93 -14.00
N LEU A 34 -3.87 0.94 -12.75
CA LEU A 34 -4.45 2.14 -12.13
C LEU A 34 -3.33 2.96 -11.48
N PRO A 35 -3.49 4.30 -11.37
CA PRO A 35 -2.60 5.09 -10.53
C PRO A 35 -2.63 4.53 -9.09
N LEU A 36 -1.45 4.30 -8.51
CA LEU A 36 -1.33 3.89 -7.11
C LEU A 36 -1.98 4.96 -6.23
N ASP A 37 -3.08 4.61 -5.57
CA ASP A 37 -3.67 5.47 -4.55
C ASP A 37 -2.85 5.36 -3.26
N ARG A 38 -1.88 6.27 -3.11
CA ARG A 38 -0.88 6.19 -2.04
C ARG A 38 -1.41 6.65 -0.68
N GLU A 39 -2.31 7.62 -0.68
CA GLU A 39 -2.69 8.36 0.54
C GLU A 39 -3.30 7.45 1.63
N PRO A 40 -4.22 6.52 1.31
CA PRO A 40 -4.76 5.59 2.32
C PRO A 40 -3.68 4.67 2.90
N TYR A 41 -2.76 4.20 2.05
CA TYR A 41 -1.70 3.29 2.46
C TYR A 41 -0.60 4.00 3.24
N GLU A 42 -0.26 5.24 2.92
CA GLU A 42 0.70 6.04 3.69
C GLU A 42 0.18 6.32 5.11
N SER A 43 -1.11 6.63 5.22
CA SER A 43 -1.80 6.77 6.51
C SER A 43 -1.77 5.46 7.31
N LEU A 44 -2.13 4.34 6.67
CA LEU A 44 -2.09 3.02 7.29
C LEU A 44 -0.67 2.62 7.75
N ILE A 45 0.34 2.80 6.89
CA ILE A 45 1.74 2.51 7.20
C ILE A 45 2.19 3.33 8.41
N THR A 46 1.86 4.62 8.43
CA THR A 46 2.21 5.50 9.56
C THR A 46 1.58 5.00 10.85
N ALA A 47 0.30 4.64 10.84
CA ALA A 47 -0.39 4.09 12.01
C ALA A 47 0.23 2.76 12.48
N VAL A 48 0.44 1.81 11.56
CA VAL A 48 1.02 0.48 11.85
C VAL A 48 2.41 0.59 12.47
N LEU A 49 3.26 1.47 11.92
CA LEU A 49 4.62 1.65 12.42
C LEU A 49 4.68 2.37 13.77
N ALA A 50 3.61 3.07 14.15
CA ALA A 50 3.48 3.69 15.47
C ALA A 50 2.99 2.71 16.55
N TRP A 51 2.52 1.52 16.19
CA TRP A 51 2.08 0.53 17.16
C TRP A 51 3.23 0.00 18.03
N THR A 52 2.99 -0.06 19.33
CA THR A 52 3.96 -0.53 20.33
C THR A 52 3.45 -1.71 21.16
N CYS A 53 2.15 -1.99 21.16
CA CYS A 53 1.52 -3.03 21.98
C CYS A 53 0.95 -4.17 21.11
N PRO A 54 1.49 -5.40 21.16
CA PRO A 54 1.09 -6.50 20.28
C PRO A 54 -0.39 -6.90 20.35
N ASP A 55 -1.11 -6.52 21.41
CA ASP A 55 -2.53 -6.83 21.61
C ASP A 55 -3.48 -5.71 21.17
N THR A 56 -3.01 -4.80 20.30
CA THR A 56 -3.83 -3.68 19.79
C THR A 56 -5.05 -4.13 18.99
N LEU A 57 -4.96 -5.25 18.26
CA LEU A 57 -6.02 -5.77 17.39
C LEU A 57 -6.22 -7.29 17.57
N ALA A 58 -7.36 -7.79 17.09
CA ALA A 58 -7.57 -9.23 16.98
C ALA A 58 -6.67 -9.83 15.87
N ILE A 59 -6.30 -11.10 16.03
CA ILE A 59 -5.45 -11.85 15.08
C ILE A 59 -5.98 -11.76 13.63
N ARG A 60 -7.31 -11.82 13.46
CA ARG A 60 -7.95 -11.70 12.15
C ARG A 60 -7.71 -10.35 11.49
N ASP A 61 -7.70 -9.28 12.26
CA ASP A 61 -7.48 -7.93 11.75
C ASP A 61 -6.01 -7.73 11.37
N TYR A 62 -5.07 -8.24 12.18
CA TYR A 62 -3.64 -8.26 11.78
C TYR A 62 -3.44 -9.02 10.47
N HIS A 63 -4.06 -10.19 10.34
CA HIS A 63 -3.96 -10.97 9.12
C HIS A 63 -4.53 -10.22 7.91
N GLN A 64 -5.72 -9.62 8.05
CA GLN A 64 -6.33 -8.83 6.99
C GLN A 64 -5.45 -7.65 6.56
N ILE A 65 -4.88 -6.90 7.51
CA ILE A 65 -4.00 -5.77 7.20
C ILE A 65 -2.70 -6.25 6.55
N ALA A 66 -2.12 -7.38 7.01
CA ALA A 66 -0.94 -7.95 6.38
C ALA A 66 -1.20 -8.38 4.93
N LEU A 67 -2.37 -8.95 4.65
CA LEU A 67 -2.80 -9.29 3.29
C LEU A 67 -2.94 -8.04 2.41
N GLN A 68 -3.60 -7.00 2.91
CA GLN A 68 -3.76 -5.73 2.18
C GLN A 68 -2.41 -5.07 1.86
N LEU A 69 -1.51 -4.98 2.85
CA LEU A 69 -0.18 -4.43 2.63
C LEU A 69 0.68 -5.28 1.68
N THR A 70 0.46 -6.60 1.65
CA THR A 70 1.17 -7.51 0.72
C THR A 70 0.74 -7.27 -0.72
N GLY A 71 -0.57 -7.23 -0.99
CA GLY A 71 -1.10 -6.97 -2.33
C GLY A 71 -0.63 -5.62 -2.86
N HIS A 72 -0.72 -4.60 -2.00
CA HIS A 72 -0.25 -3.26 -2.34
C HIS A 72 1.26 -3.19 -2.59
N ALA A 73 2.08 -3.82 -1.74
CA ALA A 73 3.53 -3.88 -1.97
C ALA A 73 3.87 -4.51 -3.33
N ARG A 74 3.12 -5.54 -3.77
CA ARG A 74 3.30 -6.16 -5.09
C ARG A 74 2.89 -5.22 -6.23
N ALA A 75 1.81 -4.47 -6.08
CA ALA A 75 1.43 -3.44 -7.04
C ALA A 75 2.52 -2.36 -7.18
N VAL A 76 3.04 -1.84 -6.05
CA VAL A 76 4.15 -0.86 -6.04
C VAL A 76 5.42 -1.47 -6.65
N ALA A 77 5.74 -2.74 -6.38
CA ALA A 77 6.88 -3.43 -6.95
C ALA A 77 6.76 -3.61 -8.47
N ALA A 78 5.57 -3.91 -9.00
CA ALA A 78 5.32 -3.99 -10.44
C ALA A 78 5.53 -2.63 -11.13
N GLU A 79 5.07 -1.56 -10.50
CA GLU A 79 5.24 -0.20 -11.01
C GLU A 79 6.71 0.27 -10.94
N LEU A 80 7.41 -0.04 -9.85
CA LEU A 80 8.85 0.20 -9.72
C LEU A 80 9.64 -0.55 -10.79
N ARG A 81 9.31 -1.82 -11.05
CA ARG A 81 9.93 -2.63 -12.11
C ARG A 81 9.70 -1.99 -13.48
N THR A 82 8.47 -1.56 -13.78
CA THR A 82 8.13 -0.87 -15.03
C THR A 82 8.96 0.41 -15.25
N ARG A 83 9.15 1.22 -14.20
CA ARG A 83 10.03 2.41 -14.27
C ARG A 83 11.50 2.03 -14.43
N ALA A 84 11.98 1.06 -13.65
CA ALA A 84 13.37 0.61 -13.69
C ALA A 84 13.76 0.01 -15.06
N ASP A 85 12.82 -0.63 -15.76
CA ASP A 85 13.04 -1.19 -17.09
C ASP A 85 13.21 -0.15 -18.20
N ARG A 86 12.82 1.11 -17.95
CA ARG A 86 13.09 2.24 -18.85
C ARG A 86 14.51 2.82 -18.69
N LEU A 87 15.24 2.43 -17.65
CA LEU A 87 16.58 2.93 -17.37
C LEU A 87 17.66 2.13 -18.11
N PRO A 88 18.83 2.73 -18.41
CA PRO A 88 19.97 2.00 -18.96
C PRO A 88 20.39 0.84 -18.05
N LYS A 89 20.75 -0.30 -18.65
CA LYS A 89 21.15 -1.53 -17.92
C LYS A 89 22.30 -1.33 -16.94
N SER A 90 23.23 -0.41 -17.24
CA SER A 90 24.39 -0.10 -16.41
C SER A 90 24.14 1.04 -15.41
N SER A 91 22.91 1.55 -15.31
CA SER A 91 22.61 2.67 -14.40
C SER A 91 22.55 2.21 -12.94
N GLY A 92 23.22 2.95 -12.05
CA GLY A 92 23.15 2.72 -10.61
C GLY A 92 21.72 2.73 -10.05
N PRO A 93 20.83 3.67 -10.47
CA PRO A 93 19.44 3.66 -10.06
C PRO A 93 18.69 2.37 -10.42
N LYS A 94 18.91 1.78 -11.61
CA LYS A 94 18.32 0.48 -11.98
C LYS A 94 18.83 -0.63 -11.08
N ALA A 95 20.14 -0.73 -10.87
CA ALA A 95 20.73 -1.76 -10.02
C ALA A 95 20.18 -1.72 -8.58
N LEU A 96 19.97 -0.51 -8.04
CA LEU A 96 19.37 -0.35 -6.72
C LEU A 96 17.87 -0.67 -6.71
N ALA A 97 17.13 -0.33 -7.77
CA ALA A 97 15.73 -0.74 -7.90
C ALA A 97 15.60 -2.27 -7.93
N ASP A 98 16.43 -2.95 -8.73
CA ASP A 98 16.46 -4.42 -8.83
C ASP A 98 16.81 -5.08 -7.49
N LEU A 99 17.70 -4.48 -6.69
CA LEU A 99 18.02 -4.96 -5.35
C LEU A 99 16.81 -4.85 -4.41
N VAL A 100 16.17 -3.69 -4.35
CA VAL A 100 14.98 -3.47 -3.52
C VAL A 100 13.83 -4.38 -3.95
N LEU A 101 13.65 -4.62 -5.26
CA LEU A 101 12.65 -5.55 -5.78
C LEU A 101 12.91 -6.99 -5.34
N ARG A 102 14.16 -7.45 -5.34
CA ARG A 102 14.51 -8.79 -4.82
C ARG A 102 14.26 -8.91 -3.33
N GLU A 103 14.69 -7.92 -2.56
CA GLU A 103 14.45 -7.91 -1.11
C GLU A 103 12.96 -7.87 -0.77
N ALA A 104 12.17 -7.08 -1.52
CA ALA A 104 10.73 -7.07 -1.37
C ALA A 104 10.11 -8.45 -1.68
N GLU A 105 10.54 -9.11 -2.76
CA GLU A 105 10.07 -10.47 -3.10
C GLU A 105 10.36 -11.48 -1.97
N ASP A 106 11.60 -11.48 -1.47
CA ASP A 106 12.03 -12.37 -0.38
C ASP A 106 11.18 -12.14 0.87
N GLN A 107 10.90 -10.88 1.19
CA GLN A 107 10.08 -10.55 2.35
C GLN A 107 8.62 -10.94 2.13
N LEU A 108 8.06 -10.73 0.94
CA LEU A 108 6.63 -10.92 0.64
C LEU A 108 6.26 -12.38 0.27
N SER A 109 7.25 -13.23 0.01
CA SER A 109 7.04 -14.63 -0.37
C SER A 109 6.36 -15.49 0.71
N PRO A 110 6.72 -15.39 2.01
CA PRO A 110 6.00 -16.09 3.06
C PRO A 110 4.54 -15.63 3.20
N LEU A 111 3.65 -16.58 3.46
CA LEU A 111 2.25 -16.30 3.80
C LEU A 111 2.22 -15.41 5.06
N PRO A 112 1.46 -14.29 5.06
CA PRO A 112 1.46 -13.39 6.20
C PRO A 112 0.87 -14.05 7.45
N GLU A 113 1.52 -13.80 8.58
CA GLU A 113 1.04 -14.20 9.90
C GLU A 113 0.12 -13.12 10.48
N GLY A 114 -0.85 -13.52 11.31
CA GLY A 114 -1.75 -12.59 12.01
C GLY A 114 -1.11 -11.91 13.23
N THR A 115 0.09 -11.36 13.06
CA THR A 115 0.89 -10.74 14.13
C THR A 115 1.27 -9.30 13.80
N MET A 116 1.38 -8.45 14.83
CA MET A 116 1.85 -7.06 14.69
C MET A 116 3.20 -6.97 13.98
N SER A 117 4.14 -7.84 14.32
CA SER A 117 5.49 -7.83 13.72
C SER A 117 5.45 -8.13 12.23
N CYS A 118 4.58 -9.04 11.78
CA CYS A 118 4.36 -9.31 10.36
C CYS A 118 3.79 -8.08 9.65
N VAL A 119 2.75 -7.45 10.19
CA VAL A 119 2.15 -6.23 9.61
C VAL A 119 3.18 -5.10 9.53
N GLN A 120 3.99 -4.88 10.57
CA GLN A 120 5.05 -3.88 10.58
C GLN A 120 6.17 -4.18 9.58
N ALA A 121 6.52 -5.45 9.39
CA ALA A 121 7.48 -5.85 8.36
C ALA A 121 6.95 -5.52 6.97
N ARG A 122 5.67 -5.84 6.69
CA ARG A 122 5.00 -5.49 5.42
C ARG A 122 4.94 -3.98 5.20
N ALA A 123 4.59 -3.20 6.22
CA ALA A 123 4.56 -1.74 6.15
C ALA A 123 5.94 -1.14 5.85
N ARG A 124 7.02 -1.68 6.45
CA ARG A 124 8.40 -1.28 6.14
C ARG A 124 8.77 -1.59 4.69
N THR A 125 8.39 -2.76 4.16
CA THR A 125 8.59 -3.10 2.75
C THR A 125 7.91 -2.10 1.82
N VAL A 126 6.63 -1.76 2.08
CA VAL A 126 5.90 -0.78 1.26
C VAL A 126 6.58 0.59 1.30
N ARG A 127 6.96 1.08 2.49
CA ARG A 127 7.68 2.36 2.63
C ARG A 127 8.99 2.36 1.84
N ALA A 128 9.79 1.31 1.92
CA ALA A 128 11.05 1.21 1.19
C ALA A 128 10.85 1.22 -0.34
N LEU A 129 9.78 0.59 -0.82
CA LEU A 129 9.39 0.61 -2.24
C LEU A 129 8.97 2.02 -2.67
N TYR A 130 8.15 2.72 -1.89
CA TYR A 130 7.78 4.12 -2.16
C TYR A 130 8.97 5.05 -2.21
N GLU A 131 9.85 5.01 -1.21
CA GLU A 131 11.07 5.83 -1.19
C GLU A 131 11.96 5.57 -2.41
N ARG A 132 11.96 4.34 -2.93
CA ARG A 132 12.70 4.01 -4.13
C ARG A 132 12.02 4.58 -5.38
N LEU A 133 10.70 4.48 -5.46
CA LEU A 133 9.91 5.04 -6.55
C LEU A 133 10.08 6.57 -6.63
N ASP A 134 9.97 7.25 -5.49
CA ASP A 134 10.14 8.70 -5.36
C ASP A 134 11.55 9.13 -5.79
N ARG A 135 12.58 8.33 -5.46
CA ARG A 135 13.96 8.59 -5.91
C ARG A 135 14.15 8.41 -7.41
N LEU A 136 13.42 7.50 -8.06
CA LEU A 136 13.45 7.38 -9.51
C LEU A 136 12.76 8.56 -10.19
N ASP A 137 11.65 9.03 -9.63
CA ASP A 137 10.88 10.17 -10.17
C ASP A 137 11.59 11.52 -9.92
N ALA A 138 12.34 11.65 -8.83
CA ALA A 138 13.14 12.83 -8.52
C ALA A 138 14.49 12.89 -9.28
N ALA A 139 14.93 11.79 -9.88
CA ALA A 139 16.15 11.79 -10.67
C ALA A 139 15.93 12.63 -11.94
N PRO A 140 16.73 13.69 -12.17
CA PRO A 140 16.57 14.48 -13.39
C PRO A 140 16.80 13.56 -14.60
N THR A 141 15.89 13.58 -15.57
CA THR A 141 16.11 13.04 -16.92
C THR A 141 17.26 13.83 -17.55
N GLY A 142 18.47 13.45 -17.19
CA GLY A 142 19.70 14.09 -17.61
C GLY A 142 20.03 13.76 -19.05
N GLN A 143 19.36 14.44 -19.99
CA GLN A 143 19.90 14.64 -21.34
C GLN A 143 19.26 15.86 -22.02
N GLY A 144 19.44 17.04 -21.41
CA GLY A 144 19.45 18.28 -22.16
C GLY A 144 20.78 18.39 -22.89
N ILE A 145 20.84 17.90 -24.12
CA ILE A 145 21.94 18.20 -25.05
C ILE A 145 21.94 19.72 -25.24
N ALA A 146 22.90 20.40 -24.63
CA ALA A 146 23.14 21.81 -24.92
C ALA A 146 23.65 21.91 -26.38
N PRO A 147 23.07 22.78 -27.23
CA PRO A 147 23.64 23.03 -28.55
C PRO A 147 24.98 23.75 -28.37
N SER A 148 26.05 23.07 -28.76
CA SER A 148 27.36 23.68 -28.99
C SER A 148 27.26 24.59 -30.21
N GLY A 149 27.08 25.89 -29.99
CA GLY A 149 27.44 26.93 -30.96
C GLY A 149 28.43 27.86 -30.27
N GLY A 150 29.46 28.38 -30.89
CA GLY A 150 29.95 28.39 -32.26
C GLY A 150 31.14 29.33 -32.28
#